data_AF-A0A0F8AEF5-F1
#
_entry.id   AF-A0A0F8AEF5-F1
#
_cell.length_a   1.000
_cell.length_b   1.000
_cell.length_c   1.000
_cell.angle_alpha   90.00
_cell.angle_beta   90.00
_cell.angle_gamma   90.00
#
_symmetry.space_group_name_H-M   'P 1'
#
loop_
_entity.id
_entity.type
_entity.pdbx_description
1 polymer ?
#
loop_
_entity_poly.entity_id
_entity_poly.type
_entity_poly.pdbx_seq_one_letter_code
_entity_poly.pdbx_strand_id
1 'polypeptide(L)'
;MEPELLVTVRTELEPTSETEKEQQQEEEDGGDRDVEEDKEEENDRATAVKIAQYLRVNKYRNAVRLCIRAHTCFPESEMFASLSTLTPETLMYTLALIFKGSDEDTSELSQNLPPTPQKEAEKEGEEGELKKQEMLVQYLRDTETFALQVERAISVINSMLYWKTTSVVQEAVQFCVTVCEFSVANSVSGVRKMLPLVWSTDAAIKDAVVQAYRRLYLNPQGDTVRMKAQTLVDSLSELMVDASLGTIQCLEEIVQEFFGSSSNLQITVVQVLWERFTGKRETSGLHRRAAVLLLGMAAR
;
A
#
# COMPACT_ATOMS: atom_id res chain seq x y z
N MET A 1 -8.35 -22.63 24.04
CA MET A 1 -6.98 -22.18 23.76
C MET A 1 -6.81 -20.90 24.56
N GLU A 2 -5.98 -20.88 25.59
CA GLU A 2 -5.77 -19.66 26.39
C GLU A 2 -4.92 -18.66 25.57
N PRO A 3 -5.25 -17.35 25.58
CA PRO A 3 -4.44 -16.31 24.94
C PRO A 3 -2.98 -16.33 25.42
N GLU A 4 -2.00 -16.28 24.51
CA GLU A 4 -0.56 -16.27 24.84
C GLU A 4 -0.16 -15.11 25.77
N LEU A 5 -0.83 -13.96 25.62
CA LEU A 5 -0.64 -12.81 26.49
C LEU A 5 -1.02 -13.11 27.95
N LEU A 6 -2.09 -13.87 28.19
CA LEU A 6 -2.50 -14.27 29.54
C LEU A 6 -1.49 -15.23 30.19
N VAL A 7 -0.90 -16.14 29.41
CA VAL A 7 0.17 -17.02 29.88
C VAL A 7 1.40 -16.20 30.26
N THR A 8 1.75 -15.19 29.45
CA THR A 8 2.88 -14.29 29.69
C THR A 8 2.67 -13.43 30.95
N VAL A 9 1.45 -12.94 31.17
CA VAL A 9 1.10 -12.17 32.39
C VAL A 9 1.21 -13.03 33.65
N ARG A 10 0.71 -14.27 33.62
CA ARG A 10 0.80 -15.18 34.79
C ARG A 10 2.25 -15.54 35.11
N THR A 11 3.04 -15.85 34.09
CA THR A 11 4.45 -16.23 34.25
C THR A 11 5.33 -15.10 34.80
N GLU A 12 5.10 -13.84 34.41
CA GLU A 12 5.86 -12.70 34.95
C GLU A 12 5.40 -12.28 36.37
N LEU A 13 4.24 -12.73 36.83
CA LEU A 13 3.73 -12.46 38.19
C LEU A 13 4.07 -13.58 39.19
N GLU A 14 4.54 -14.75 38.73
CA GLU A 14 5.02 -15.83 39.60
C GLU A 14 6.43 -15.50 40.15
N PRO A 15 6.70 -15.77 41.45
CA PRO A 15 8.01 -15.53 42.04
C PRO A 15 9.03 -16.55 41.52
N THR A 16 9.78 -16.17 40.49
CA THR A 16 10.87 -17.00 39.93
C THR A 16 12.13 -16.91 40.78
N SER A 17 12.73 -18.07 41.04
CA SER A 17 13.97 -18.23 41.81
C SER A 17 15.15 -17.57 41.10
N GLU A 18 16.15 -17.09 41.84
CA GLU A 18 17.33 -16.37 41.31
C GLU A 18 18.07 -17.13 40.19
N THR A 19 17.98 -18.45 40.19
CA THR A 19 18.56 -19.36 39.18
C THR A 19 17.91 -19.32 37.79
N GLU A 20 16.63 -18.93 37.68
CA GLU A 20 15.93 -18.82 36.38
C GLU A 20 16.15 -17.46 35.71
N LYS A 21 16.59 -16.45 36.48
CA LYS A 21 16.91 -15.11 35.96
C LYS A 21 18.21 -15.11 35.15
N GLU A 22 19.21 -15.90 35.56
CA GLU A 22 20.50 -15.98 34.86
C GLU A 22 20.41 -16.79 33.55
N GLN A 23 19.66 -17.89 33.52
CA GLN A 23 19.50 -18.70 32.29
C GLN A 23 18.66 -18.00 31.21
N GLN A 24 17.75 -17.11 31.59
CA GLN A 24 16.93 -16.35 30.63
C GLN A 24 17.62 -15.07 30.14
N GLN A 25 18.71 -14.64 30.78
CA GLN A 25 19.56 -13.55 30.31
C GLN A 25 20.51 -14.01 29.19
N GLU A 26 20.89 -15.29 29.17
CA GLU A 26 21.77 -15.85 28.12
C GLU A 26 21.05 -16.10 26.79
N GLU A 27 19.72 -16.27 26.75
CA GLU A 27 18.96 -16.35 25.49
C GLU A 27 18.75 -14.97 24.82
N GLU A 28 19.01 -13.85 25.53
CA GLU A 28 18.85 -12.49 25.00
C GLU A 28 20.14 -11.89 24.37
N ASP A 29 21.35 -12.42 24.59
CA ASP A 29 22.59 -11.86 23.98
C ASP A 29 22.81 -12.32 22.52
N GLY A 30 21.90 -13.13 21.97
CA GLY A 30 21.98 -13.66 20.60
C GLY A 30 21.21 -12.91 19.51
N GLY A 31 20.46 -11.85 19.85
CA GLY A 31 19.55 -11.20 18.91
C GLY A 31 19.33 -9.72 19.17
N ASP A 32 20.10 -8.90 18.44
CA ASP A 32 19.87 -7.47 18.18
C ASP A 32 20.08 -6.51 19.37
N ARG A 33 21.33 -6.02 19.46
CA ARG A 33 21.66 -4.75 20.13
C ARG A 33 21.17 -3.60 19.26
N ASP A 34 19.87 -3.32 19.33
CA ASP A 34 19.31 -2.00 19.00
C ASP A 34 18.34 -1.62 20.12
N VAL A 35 18.93 -1.34 21.29
CA VAL A 35 18.29 -0.49 22.29
C VAL A 35 19.05 0.83 22.22
N GLU A 36 18.67 1.67 21.26
CA GLU A 36 18.90 3.09 21.40
C GLU A 36 18.17 3.53 22.68
N GLU A 37 18.95 3.79 23.73
CA GLU A 37 18.51 4.54 24.90
C GLU A 37 18.21 5.98 24.47
N ASP A 38 17.10 6.17 23.77
CA ASP A 38 16.52 7.50 23.60
C ASP A 38 15.96 7.93 24.96
N LYS A 39 16.77 8.76 25.63
CA LYS A 39 16.40 9.60 26.77
C LYS A 39 15.42 10.68 26.31
N GLU A 40 14.29 10.29 25.74
CA GLU A 40 13.12 11.16 25.64
C GLU A 40 12.43 11.14 27.00
N GLU A 41 11.99 12.32 27.45
CA GLU A 41 11.30 12.53 28.73
C GLU A 41 10.21 11.46 28.90
N GLU A 42 10.46 10.51 29.81
CA GLU A 42 9.61 9.36 30.05
C GLU A 42 8.34 9.88 30.73
N ASN A 43 7.36 10.28 29.93
CA ASN A 43 6.03 10.63 30.39
C ASN A 43 5.10 9.40 30.27
N ASP A 44 4.01 9.40 31.01
CA ASP A 44 3.05 8.31 31.07
C ASP A 44 2.50 7.92 29.68
N ARG A 45 2.17 8.91 28.84
CA ARG A 45 1.67 8.71 27.46
C ARG A 45 2.72 8.09 26.53
N ALA A 46 3.99 8.50 26.64
CA ALA A 46 5.07 7.92 25.84
C ALA A 46 5.33 6.45 26.22
N THR A 47 5.24 6.15 27.52
CA THR A 47 5.33 4.78 28.05
C THR A 47 4.17 3.92 27.56
N ALA A 48 2.94 4.44 27.57
CA ALA A 48 1.77 3.75 27.01
C ALA A 48 1.92 3.45 25.51
N VAL A 49 2.45 4.39 24.71
CA VAL A 49 2.72 4.17 23.28
C VAL A 49 3.73 3.04 23.07
N LYS A 50 4.82 3.01 23.84
CA LYS A 50 5.82 1.92 23.77
C LYS A 50 5.21 0.56 24.14
N ILE A 51 4.36 0.50 25.17
CA ILE A 51 3.61 -0.71 25.54
C ILE A 51 2.70 -1.16 24.38
N ALA A 52 1.92 -0.25 23.78
CA ALA A 52 1.06 -0.55 22.65
C ALA A 52 1.86 -1.05 21.43
N GLN A 53 3.03 -0.48 21.17
CA GLN A 53 3.93 -0.94 20.11
C GLN A 53 4.40 -2.37 20.38
N TYR A 54 4.86 -2.70 21.59
CA TYR A 54 5.27 -4.06 21.92
C TYR A 54 4.13 -5.07 21.76
N LEU A 55 2.89 -4.71 22.10
CA LEU A 55 1.71 -5.55 21.87
C LEU A 55 1.45 -5.78 20.37
N ARG A 56 1.62 -4.75 19.52
CA ARG A 56 1.44 -4.86 18.05
C ARG A 56 2.48 -5.77 17.38
N VAL A 57 3.70 -5.81 17.90
CA VAL A 57 4.78 -6.67 17.37
C VAL A 57 4.90 -8.00 18.15
N ASN A 58 3.88 -8.38 18.92
CA ASN A 58 3.83 -9.61 19.72
C ASN A 58 4.99 -9.79 20.73
N LYS A 59 5.66 -8.70 21.12
CA LYS A 59 6.68 -8.70 22.18
C LYS A 59 6.00 -8.62 23.56
N TYR A 60 5.18 -9.62 23.89
CA TYR A 60 4.30 -9.61 25.07
C TYR A 60 5.06 -9.48 26.39
N ARG A 61 6.23 -10.10 26.51
CA ARG A 61 7.07 -10.03 27.71
C ARG A 61 7.54 -8.61 28.01
N ASN A 62 7.99 -7.89 26.98
CA ASN A 62 8.44 -6.51 27.10
C ASN A 62 7.26 -5.57 27.42
N ALA A 63 6.10 -5.80 26.79
CA ALA A 63 4.87 -5.06 27.10
C ALA A 63 4.45 -5.24 28.57
N VAL A 64 4.46 -6.48 29.07
CA VAL A 64 4.12 -6.84 30.45
C VAL A 64 5.08 -6.20 31.45
N ARG A 65 6.40 -6.37 31.26
CA ARG A 65 7.41 -5.79 32.15
C ARG A 65 7.37 -4.27 32.19
N LEU A 66 7.19 -3.62 31.03
CA LEU A 66 7.10 -2.17 30.95
C LEU A 66 5.81 -1.66 31.62
N CYS A 67 4.69 -2.37 31.46
CA CYS A 67 3.42 -2.05 32.10
C CYS A 67 3.50 -2.19 33.64
N ILE A 68 4.14 -3.24 34.16
CA ILE A 68 4.38 -3.42 35.60
C ILE A 68 5.24 -2.25 36.15
N ARG A 69 6.28 -1.84 35.43
CA ARG A 69 7.15 -0.73 35.83
C ARG A 69 6.45 0.63 35.74
N ALA A 70 5.54 0.81 34.78
CA ALA A 70 4.87 2.08 34.54
C ALA A 70 4.13 2.61 35.78
N HIS A 71 3.48 1.76 36.58
CA HIS A 71 2.83 2.21 37.82
C HIS A 71 3.81 2.78 38.85
N THR A 72 5.03 2.23 38.93
CA THR A 72 6.07 2.74 39.84
C THR A 72 6.66 4.08 39.38
N CYS A 73 6.67 4.33 38.07
CA CYS A 73 7.15 5.59 37.49
C CYS A 73 6.06 6.68 37.48
N PHE A 74 4.79 6.29 37.33
CA PHE A 74 3.66 7.20 37.12
C PHE A 74 2.47 6.88 38.05
N PRO A 75 2.60 7.11 39.37
CA PRO A 75 1.54 6.79 40.33
C PRO A 75 0.26 7.63 40.14
N GLU A 76 0.38 8.84 39.59
CA GLU A 76 -0.74 9.78 39.36
C GLU A 76 -1.43 9.58 37.99
N SER A 77 -0.98 8.64 37.16
CA SER A 77 -1.54 8.45 35.82
C SER A 77 -2.81 7.59 35.84
N GLU A 78 -3.89 8.13 35.28
CA GLU A 78 -5.16 7.41 35.15
C GLU A 78 -5.03 6.11 34.32
N MET A 79 -4.10 6.09 33.36
CA MET A 79 -3.86 4.92 32.50
C MET A 79 -3.30 3.72 33.27
N PHE A 80 -2.58 3.96 34.36
CA PHE A 80 -1.91 2.95 35.17
C PHE A 80 -2.53 2.80 36.57
N ALA A 81 -3.60 3.53 36.89
CA ALA A 81 -4.22 3.53 38.22
C ALA A 81 -4.70 2.14 38.68
N SER A 82 -5.17 1.32 37.72
CA SER A 82 -5.65 -0.06 37.99
C SER A 82 -4.55 -1.01 38.46
N LEU A 83 -3.27 -0.66 38.24
CA LEU A 83 -2.11 -1.45 38.66
C LEU A 83 -1.74 -1.28 40.14
N SER A 84 -2.44 -0.42 40.89
CA SER A 84 -2.30 -0.28 42.34
C SER A 84 -2.51 -1.62 43.06
N THR A 85 -3.36 -2.48 42.53
CA THR A 85 -3.48 -3.89 42.91
C THR A 85 -2.93 -4.76 41.79
N LEU A 86 -1.68 -5.21 41.90
CA LEU A 86 -1.03 -5.98 40.86
C LEU A 86 -1.57 -7.43 40.83
N THR A 87 -2.53 -7.69 39.93
CA THR A 87 -3.07 -9.02 39.66
C THR A 87 -3.07 -9.29 38.15
N PRO A 88 -3.17 -10.55 37.71
CA PRO A 88 -3.28 -10.87 36.29
C PRO A 88 -4.43 -10.14 35.60
N GLU A 89 -5.56 -9.97 36.29
CA GLU A 89 -6.76 -9.32 35.78
C GLU A 89 -6.56 -7.82 35.60
N THR A 90 -5.96 -7.14 36.58
CA THR A 90 -5.71 -5.69 36.50
C THR A 90 -4.65 -5.37 35.45
N LEU A 91 -3.61 -6.19 35.34
CA LEU A 91 -2.57 -6.01 34.32
C LEU A 91 -3.12 -6.22 32.91
N MET A 92 -3.96 -7.23 32.71
CA MET A 92 -4.62 -7.47 31.43
C MET A 92 -5.60 -6.36 31.07
N TYR A 93 -6.33 -5.83 32.05
CA TYR A 93 -7.22 -4.69 31.85
C TYR A 93 -6.44 -3.45 31.37
N THR A 94 -5.34 -3.11 32.05
CA THR A 94 -4.49 -1.98 31.67
C THR A 94 -3.84 -2.15 30.28
N LEU A 95 -3.33 -3.35 29.97
CA LEU A 95 -2.79 -3.65 28.63
C LEU A 95 -3.85 -3.53 27.53
N ALA A 96 -5.09 -3.96 27.80
CA ALA A 96 -6.20 -3.83 26.87
C ALA A 96 -6.62 -2.36 26.68
N LEU A 97 -6.65 -1.57 27.75
CA LEU A 97 -6.96 -0.14 27.72
C LEU A 97 -5.92 0.62 26.87
N ILE A 98 -4.64 0.35 27.10
CA ILE A 98 -3.53 0.97 26.35
C ILE A 98 -3.56 0.57 24.87
N PHE A 99 -3.91 -0.68 24.56
CA PHE A 99 -3.94 -1.17 23.18
C PHE A 99 -5.12 -0.61 22.38
N LYS A 100 -6.29 -0.47 23.01
CA LYS A 100 -7.51 0.02 22.37
C LYS A 100 -7.58 1.56 22.29
N GLY A 101 -6.87 2.25 23.19
CA GLY A 101 -7.00 3.69 23.37
C GLY A 101 -8.19 4.05 24.27
N SER A 102 -8.11 5.19 24.95
CA SER A 102 -9.28 5.82 25.55
C SER A 102 -10.19 6.33 24.42
N ASP A 103 -11.50 6.17 24.56
CA ASP A 103 -12.50 6.51 23.53
C ASP A 103 -12.44 7.97 23.04
N GLU A 104 -11.72 8.88 23.71
CA GLU A 104 -11.70 10.31 23.38
C GLU A 104 -10.80 10.72 22.19
N ASP A 105 -9.80 9.93 21.78
CA ASP A 105 -8.82 10.33 20.75
C ASP A 105 -9.27 9.99 19.29
N THR A 106 -10.47 9.47 19.06
CA THR A 106 -10.93 9.00 17.74
C THR A 106 -11.49 10.10 16.81
N SER A 107 -11.56 11.36 17.25
CA SER A 107 -12.34 12.38 16.56
C SER A 107 -11.63 13.16 15.42
N GLU A 108 -10.33 12.95 15.17
CA GLU A 108 -9.58 13.80 14.21
C GLU A 108 -9.34 13.20 12.81
N LEU A 109 -9.67 11.92 12.54
CA LEU A 109 -9.33 11.28 11.25
C LEU A 109 -10.48 11.24 10.20
N SER A 110 -11.59 11.93 10.46
CA SER A 110 -12.85 11.73 9.73
C SER A 110 -13.15 12.75 8.62
N GLN A 111 -12.17 13.52 8.13
CA GLN A 111 -12.45 14.68 7.25
C GLN A 111 -12.50 14.40 5.73
N ASN A 112 -12.38 13.16 5.24
CA ASN A 112 -12.31 12.93 3.77
C ASN A 112 -13.16 11.78 3.20
N LEU A 113 -14.35 11.49 3.75
CA LEU A 113 -15.31 10.59 3.11
C LEU A 113 -16.57 11.32 2.60
N PRO A 114 -17.22 10.83 1.52
CA PRO A 114 -18.43 11.44 0.97
C PRO A 114 -19.57 11.45 2.00
N PRO A 115 -20.51 12.41 1.91
CA PRO A 115 -21.54 12.59 2.93
C PRO A 115 -22.57 11.45 2.85
N THR A 116 -22.61 10.60 3.88
CA THR A 116 -23.79 9.77 4.18
C THR A 116 -24.89 10.62 4.81
N PRO A 117 -26.19 10.35 4.53
CA PRO A 117 -27.29 11.18 5.02
C PRO A 117 -27.31 11.21 6.55
N GLN A 118 -27.06 12.40 7.11
CA GLN A 118 -27.19 12.66 8.53
C GLN A 118 -28.64 12.45 8.96
N LYS A 119 -28.85 11.62 9.98
CA LYS A 119 -30.00 11.76 10.87
C LYS A 119 -29.54 11.55 12.30
N GLU A 120 -29.81 12.58 13.08
CA GLU A 120 -29.65 12.77 14.52
C GLU A 120 -29.78 11.48 15.35
N ALA A 121 -28.81 11.22 16.22
CA ALA A 121 -29.00 10.54 17.50
C ALA A 121 -27.80 10.80 18.42
N GLU A 122 -27.91 11.83 19.25
CA GLU A 122 -27.17 11.91 20.50
C GLU A 122 -27.60 10.71 21.37
N LYS A 123 -26.64 9.80 21.62
CA LYS A 123 -26.70 8.47 22.28
C LYS A 123 -26.52 7.28 21.33
N GLU A 124 -25.39 7.22 20.65
CA GLU A 124 -24.87 5.93 20.20
C GLU A 124 -23.85 5.47 21.24
N GLY A 125 -24.26 4.56 22.12
CA GLY A 125 -23.30 3.84 22.98
C GLY A 125 -22.46 2.86 22.16
N GLU A 126 -21.58 2.10 22.81
CA GLU A 126 -20.70 1.07 22.20
C GLU A 126 -21.40 0.21 21.13
N GLU A 127 -22.69 -0.09 21.28
CA GLU A 127 -23.49 -0.88 20.32
C GLU A 127 -23.69 -0.19 18.95
N GLY A 128 -23.76 1.15 18.93
CA GLY A 128 -23.86 1.94 17.70
C GLY A 128 -22.52 2.00 16.94
N GLU A 129 -21.42 2.15 17.68
CA GLU A 129 -20.07 2.12 17.12
C GLU A 129 -19.70 0.73 16.59
N LEU A 130 -20.05 -0.34 17.32
CA LEU A 130 -19.88 -1.71 16.84
C LEU A 130 -20.63 -1.95 15.53
N LYS A 131 -21.88 -1.48 15.41
CA LYS A 131 -22.66 -1.59 14.15
C LYS A 131 -22.00 -0.82 13.01
N LYS A 132 -21.45 0.38 13.26
CA LYS A 132 -20.68 1.12 12.25
C LYS A 132 -19.45 0.34 11.80
N GLN A 133 -18.73 -0.25 12.74
CA GLN A 133 -17.54 -1.05 12.43
C GLN A 133 -17.89 -2.33 11.68
N GLU A 134 -18.98 -3.02 12.04
CA GLU A 134 -19.49 -4.18 11.30
C GLU A 134 -19.86 -3.81 9.85
N MET A 135 -20.54 -2.68 9.65
CA MET A 135 -20.85 -2.17 8.31
C MET A 135 -19.59 -1.84 7.51
N LEU A 136 -18.58 -1.23 8.14
CA LEU A 136 -17.30 -0.95 7.49
C LEU A 136 -16.57 -2.23 7.10
N VAL A 137 -16.51 -3.22 8.00
CA VAL A 137 -15.90 -4.52 7.70
C VAL A 137 -16.61 -5.20 6.54
N GLN A 138 -17.95 -5.20 6.53
CA GLN A 138 -18.72 -5.77 5.43
C GLN A 138 -18.43 -5.04 4.11
N TYR A 139 -18.41 -3.71 4.11
CA TYR A 139 -18.06 -2.91 2.93
C TYR A 139 -16.66 -3.24 2.40
N LEU A 140 -15.66 -3.35 3.29
CA LEU A 140 -14.30 -3.71 2.91
C LEU A 140 -14.22 -5.13 2.33
N ARG A 141 -14.96 -6.09 2.89
CA ARG A 141 -15.05 -7.47 2.37
C ARG A 141 -15.72 -7.55 1.01
N ASP A 142 -16.79 -6.79 0.81
CA ASP A 142 -17.48 -6.72 -0.47
C ASP A 142 -16.59 -6.06 -1.53
N THR A 143 -15.85 -5.01 -1.14
CA THR A 143 -14.88 -4.32 -2.01
C THR A 143 -13.71 -5.22 -2.39
N GLU A 144 -13.12 -5.94 -1.44
CA GLU A 144 -12.06 -6.93 -1.67
C GLU A 144 -12.55 -8.02 -2.64
N THR A 145 -13.74 -8.57 -2.39
CA THR A 145 -14.34 -9.61 -3.23
C THR A 145 -14.57 -9.09 -4.64
N PHE A 146 -15.11 -7.89 -4.80
CA PHE A 146 -15.30 -7.24 -6.10
C PHE A 146 -13.96 -7.08 -6.83
N ALA A 147 -12.94 -6.53 -6.19
CA ALA A 147 -11.63 -6.32 -6.78
C ALA A 147 -11.00 -7.64 -7.28
N LEU A 148 -11.06 -8.71 -6.48
CA LEU A 148 -10.55 -10.04 -6.86
C LEU A 148 -11.33 -10.65 -8.04
N GLN A 149 -12.64 -10.41 -8.13
CA GLN A 149 -13.43 -10.89 -9.27
C GLN A 149 -13.08 -10.15 -10.55
N VAL A 150 -12.88 -8.82 -10.48
CA VAL A 150 -12.42 -8.02 -11.62
C VAL A 150 -11.03 -8.47 -12.07
N GLU A 151 -10.10 -8.70 -11.13
CA GLU A 151 -8.76 -9.21 -11.44
C GLU A 151 -8.82 -10.55 -12.19
N ARG A 152 -9.66 -11.49 -11.73
CA ARG A 152 -9.85 -12.78 -12.41
C ARG A 152 -10.44 -12.62 -13.81
N ALA A 153 -11.36 -11.67 -13.99
CA ALA A 153 -11.96 -11.39 -15.29
C ALA A 153 -10.94 -10.88 -16.32
N ILE A 154 -9.86 -10.21 -15.89
CA ILE A 154 -8.78 -9.75 -16.78
C ILE A 154 -8.23 -10.90 -17.62
N SER A 155 -7.96 -12.07 -17.01
CA SER A 155 -7.43 -13.21 -17.77
C SER A 155 -8.38 -13.71 -18.86
N VAL A 156 -9.69 -13.71 -18.57
CA VAL A 156 -10.73 -14.15 -19.52
C VAL A 156 -10.85 -13.14 -20.66
N ILE A 157 -10.95 -11.86 -20.35
CA ILE A 157 -11.13 -10.79 -21.35
C ILE A 157 -9.87 -10.63 -22.22
N ASN A 158 -8.69 -10.84 -21.65
CA ASN A 158 -7.45 -10.89 -22.41
C ASN A 158 -7.44 -11.94 -23.53
N SER A 159 -8.20 -13.04 -23.40
CA SER A 159 -8.36 -14.02 -24.48
C SER A 159 -9.27 -13.53 -25.60
N MET A 160 -10.22 -12.63 -25.27
CA MET A 160 -11.18 -12.05 -26.21
C MET A 160 -10.55 -11.03 -27.15
N LEU A 161 -9.39 -10.47 -26.80
CA LEU A 161 -8.60 -9.57 -27.65
C LEU A 161 -8.22 -10.17 -29.01
N TYR A 162 -8.21 -11.50 -29.12
CA TYR A 162 -7.82 -12.23 -30.33
C TYR A 162 -9.01 -12.94 -31.01
N TRP A 163 -10.24 -12.60 -30.64
CA TRP A 163 -11.43 -13.15 -31.29
C TRP A 163 -11.68 -12.50 -32.64
N LYS A 164 -12.41 -13.19 -33.52
CA LYS A 164 -12.69 -12.73 -34.89
C LYS A 164 -13.72 -11.60 -34.96
N THR A 165 -14.47 -11.38 -33.88
CA THR A 165 -15.55 -10.40 -33.84
C THR A 165 -15.01 -9.04 -33.42
N THR A 166 -14.92 -8.10 -34.36
CA THR A 166 -14.38 -6.74 -34.15
C THR A 166 -14.97 -6.05 -32.92
N SER A 167 -16.29 -6.08 -32.76
CA SER A 167 -16.95 -5.43 -31.61
C SER A 167 -16.53 -6.02 -30.27
N VAL A 168 -16.31 -7.33 -30.18
CA VAL A 168 -15.83 -7.99 -28.96
C VAL A 168 -14.40 -7.54 -28.63
N VAL A 169 -13.54 -7.42 -29.64
CA VAL A 169 -12.17 -6.94 -29.45
C VAL A 169 -12.17 -5.49 -28.96
N GLN A 170 -13.03 -4.63 -29.51
CA GLN A 170 -13.15 -3.23 -29.08
C GLN A 170 -13.62 -3.10 -27.63
N GLU A 171 -14.62 -3.90 -27.21
CA GLU A 171 -15.07 -3.92 -25.82
C GLU A 171 -13.98 -4.47 -24.88
N ALA A 172 -13.23 -5.49 -25.30
CA ALA A 172 -12.10 -6.01 -24.54
C ALA A 172 -10.98 -4.96 -24.37
N VAL A 173 -10.71 -4.16 -25.42
CA VAL A 173 -9.80 -3.02 -25.36
C VAL A 173 -10.28 -1.97 -24.34
N GLN A 174 -11.56 -1.58 -24.39
CA GLN A 174 -12.13 -0.62 -23.44
C GLN A 174 -12.08 -1.13 -21.99
N PHE A 175 -12.36 -2.42 -21.78
CA PHE A 175 -12.21 -3.05 -20.48
C PHE A 175 -10.76 -2.93 -19.98
N CYS A 176 -9.77 -3.29 -20.80
CA CYS A 176 -8.35 -3.24 -20.43
C CYS A 176 -7.89 -1.82 -20.06
N VAL A 177 -8.36 -0.80 -20.79
CA VAL A 177 -8.11 0.61 -20.46
C VAL A 177 -8.70 0.95 -19.09
N THR A 178 -9.97 0.61 -18.88
CA THR A 178 -10.70 0.95 -17.65
C THR A 178 -10.04 0.32 -16.43
N VAL A 179 -9.73 -0.98 -16.46
CA VAL A 179 -9.08 -1.65 -15.30
C VAL A 179 -7.67 -1.12 -15.03
N CYS A 180 -6.97 -0.62 -16.06
CA CYS A 180 -5.68 0.03 -15.89
C CYS A 180 -5.82 1.41 -15.23
N GLU A 181 -6.80 2.21 -15.61
CA GLU A 181 -7.06 3.53 -14.99
C GLU A 181 -7.47 3.41 -13.52
N PHE A 182 -8.26 2.39 -13.19
CA PHE A 182 -8.61 2.07 -11.80
C PHE A 182 -7.49 1.36 -11.01
N SER A 183 -6.32 1.16 -11.62
CA SER A 183 -5.17 0.50 -10.99
C SER A 183 -5.49 -0.89 -10.41
N VAL A 184 -6.37 -1.64 -11.09
CA VAL A 184 -6.66 -3.03 -10.72
C VAL A 184 -5.38 -3.86 -10.84
N ALA A 185 -5.16 -4.76 -9.89
CA ALA A 185 -4.04 -5.69 -9.93
C ALA A 185 -3.98 -6.42 -11.28
N ASN A 186 -2.76 -6.60 -11.79
CA ASN A 186 -2.49 -7.30 -13.07
C ASN A 186 -3.12 -6.66 -14.34
N SER A 187 -3.63 -5.42 -14.26
CA SER A 187 -4.21 -4.69 -15.40
C SER A 187 -3.24 -4.46 -16.56
N VAL A 188 -1.95 -4.21 -16.26
CA VAL A 188 -0.89 -4.02 -17.26
C VAL A 188 -0.75 -5.23 -18.20
N SER A 189 -1.13 -6.43 -17.75
CA SER A 189 -1.09 -7.62 -18.61
C SER A 189 -2.02 -7.51 -19.82
N GLY A 190 -3.21 -6.91 -19.65
CA GLY A 190 -4.15 -6.71 -20.74
C GLY A 190 -3.68 -5.64 -21.70
N VAL A 191 -3.15 -4.55 -21.17
CA VAL A 191 -2.51 -3.48 -21.95
C VAL A 191 -1.41 -4.08 -22.83
N ARG A 192 -0.45 -4.82 -22.26
CA ARG A 192 0.62 -5.49 -23.03
C ARG A 192 0.08 -6.43 -24.11
N LYS A 193 -1.01 -7.16 -23.87
CA LYS A 193 -1.63 -8.05 -24.86
C LYS A 193 -2.33 -7.31 -25.99
N MET A 194 -2.73 -6.06 -25.79
CA MET A 194 -3.27 -5.22 -26.87
C MET A 194 -2.19 -4.76 -27.84
N LEU A 195 -0.91 -4.65 -27.43
CA LEU A 195 0.15 -4.08 -28.27
C LEU A 195 0.26 -4.68 -29.68
N PRO A 196 0.27 -6.02 -29.85
CA PRO A 196 0.36 -6.61 -31.19
C PRO A 196 -0.79 -6.22 -32.13
N LEU A 197 -1.93 -5.78 -31.60
CA LEU A 197 -3.10 -5.39 -32.38
C LEU A 197 -2.91 -4.06 -33.14
N VAL A 198 -1.83 -3.30 -32.88
CA VAL A 198 -1.46 -2.13 -33.71
C VAL A 198 -1.17 -2.51 -35.17
N TRP A 199 -0.86 -3.78 -35.42
CA TRP A 199 -0.68 -4.36 -36.76
C TRP A 199 -1.89 -5.15 -37.26
N SER A 200 -3.06 -5.01 -36.63
CA SER A 200 -4.29 -5.62 -37.11
C SER A 200 -4.61 -5.14 -38.53
N THR A 201 -5.09 -6.05 -39.38
CA THR A 201 -5.62 -5.71 -40.70
C THR A 201 -6.98 -5.01 -40.62
N ASP A 202 -7.67 -5.14 -39.48
CA ASP A 202 -8.91 -4.43 -39.19
C ASP A 202 -8.59 -3.02 -38.65
N ALA A 203 -8.89 -2.01 -39.46
CA ALA A 203 -8.66 -0.60 -39.11
C ALA A 203 -9.39 -0.18 -37.82
N ALA A 204 -10.59 -0.72 -37.56
CA ALA A 204 -11.36 -0.36 -36.37
C ALA A 204 -10.71 -0.90 -35.08
N ILE A 205 -10.04 -2.06 -35.16
CA ILE A 205 -9.25 -2.61 -34.05
C ILE A 205 -7.98 -1.78 -33.86
N LYS A 206 -7.26 -1.49 -34.95
CA LYS A 206 -6.03 -0.69 -34.90
C LYS A 206 -6.28 0.67 -34.27
N ASP A 207 -7.30 1.39 -34.73
CA ASP A 207 -7.65 2.72 -34.23
C ASP A 207 -8.04 2.68 -32.74
N ALA A 208 -8.81 1.67 -32.31
CA ALA A 208 -9.18 1.50 -30.91
C ALA A 208 -7.94 1.30 -30.00
N VAL A 209 -6.96 0.53 -30.46
CA VAL A 209 -5.73 0.25 -29.70
C VAL A 209 -4.85 1.50 -29.64
N VAL A 210 -4.65 2.20 -30.75
CA VAL A 210 -3.90 3.47 -30.78
C VAL A 210 -4.55 4.49 -29.84
N GLN A 211 -5.87 4.64 -29.88
CA GLN A 211 -6.60 5.54 -29.00
C GLN A 211 -6.48 5.15 -27.52
N ALA A 212 -6.51 3.85 -27.21
CA ALA A 212 -6.30 3.33 -25.86
C ALA A 212 -4.91 3.70 -25.33
N TYR A 213 -3.86 3.49 -26.11
CA TYR A 213 -2.48 3.86 -25.74
C TYR A 213 -2.31 5.37 -25.57
N ARG A 214 -2.94 6.15 -26.45
CA ARG A 214 -2.95 7.60 -26.34
C ARG A 214 -3.59 8.08 -25.04
N ARG A 215 -4.71 7.46 -24.65
CA ARG A 215 -5.43 7.77 -23.41
C ARG A 215 -4.63 7.37 -22.17
N LEU A 216 -4.05 6.16 -22.16
CA LEU A 216 -3.34 5.63 -21.00
C LEU A 216 -1.97 6.29 -20.77
N TYR A 217 -1.21 6.55 -21.83
CA TYR A 217 0.21 6.91 -21.70
C TYR A 217 0.55 8.29 -22.28
N LEU A 218 -0.14 8.71 -23.34
CA LEU A 218 0.19 9.96 -24.05
C LEU A 218 -0.62 11.17 -23.56
N ASN A 219 -1.45 10.99 -22.53
CA ASN A 219 -2.11 12.07 -21.79
C ASN A 219 -1.74 12.04 -20.30
N PRO A 220 -0.44 12.21 -19.95
CA PRO A 220 0.01 12.10 -18.57
C PRO A 220 -0.57 13.22 -17.69
N GLN A 221 -0.96 12.83 -16.47
CA GLN A 221 -1.41 13.75 -15.43
C GLN A 221 -0.22 14.53 -14.83
N GLY A 222 -0.48 15.76 -14.42
CA GLY A 222 0.51 16.60 -13.72
C GLY A 222 0.33 18.08 -14.01
N ASP A 223 0.60 18.91 -13.01
CA ASP A 223 0.39 20.37 -13.11
C ASP A 223 1.45 21.06 -13.96
N THR A 224 2.63 20.46 -14.09
CA THR A 224 3.75 21.00 -14.87
C THR A 224 4.12 20.07 -16.02
N VAL A 225 4.65 20.65 -17.11
CA VAL A 225 5.19 19.89 -18.26
C VAL A 225 6.24 18.88 -17.81
N ARG A 226 7.02 19.22 -16.78
CA ARG A 226 8.05 18.35 -16.21
C ARG A 226 7.47 17.14 -15.50
N MET A 227 6.43 17.33 -14.69
CA MET A 227 5.75 16.24 -14.00
C MET A 227 5.07 15.30 -15.00
N LYS A 228 4.39 15.86 -16.01
CA LYS A 228 3.82 15.10 -17.13
C LYS A 228 4.87 14.25 -17.84
N ALA A 229 6.03 14.82 -18.13
CA ALA A 229 7.13 14.08 -18.75
C ALA A 229 7.67 12.95 -17.85
N GLN A 230 7.76 13.17 -16.54
CA GLN A 230 8.17 12.14 -15.59
C GLN A 230 7.17 10.99 -15.54
N THR A 231 5.87 11.29 -15.37
CA THR A 231 4.79 10.29 -15.38
C THR A 231 4.83 9.46 -16.64
N LEU A 232 4.92 10.09 -17.82
CA LEU A 232 4.99 9.40 -19.10
C LEU A 232 6.21 8.47 -19.17
N VAL A 233 7.40 8.94 -18.77
CA VAL A 233 8.62 8.12 -18.79
C VAL A 233 8.52 6.95 -17.80
N ASP A 234 7.92 7.14 -16.63
CA ASP A 234 7.67 6.07 -15.66
C ASP A 234 6.71 5.01 -16.22
N SER A 235 5.56 5.43 -16.73
CA SER A 235 4.55 4.52 -17.29
C SER A 235 5.06 3.75 -18.53
N LEU A 236 5.82 4.41 -19.42
CA LEU A 236 6.44 3.72 -20.56
C LEU A 236 7.56 2.76 -20.10
N SER A 237 8.34 3.12 -19.08
CA SER A 237 9.38 2.23 -18.55
C SER A 237 8.78 0.96 -17.97
N GLU A 238 7.67 1.07 -17.22
CA GLU A 238 6.95 -0.06 -16.64
C GLU A 238 6.37 -1.00 -17.71
N LEU A 239 5.87 -0.43 -18.81
CA LEU A 239 5.37 -1.22 -19.94
C LEU A 239 6.48 -2.05 -20.60
N MET A 240 7.71 -1.52 -20.64
CA MET A 240 8.88 -2.17 -21.23
C MET A 240 9.56 -3.19 -20.33
N VAL A 241 9.47 -3.04 -19.01
CA VAL A 241 10.04 -4.00 -18.07
C VAL A 241 9.36 -5.36 -18.28
N ASP A 242 10.17 -6.40 -18.49
CA ASP A 242 9.74 -7.78 -18.80
C ASP A 242 8.89 -7.93 -20.07
N ALA A 243 8.94 -6.96 -20.99
CA ALA A 243 8.29 -7.04 -22.29
C ALA A 243 9.05 -7.93 -23.27
N SER A 244 8.32 -8.63 -24.14
CA SER A 244 8.92 -9.38 -25.25
C SER A 244 9.48 -8.45 -26.33
N LEU A 245 10.40 -8.93 -27.18
CA LEU A 245 10.92 -8.14 -28.30
C LEU A 245 9.80 -7.65 -29.24
N GLY A 246 8.81 -8.50 -29.52
CA GLY A 246 7.66 -8.12 -30.35
C GLY A 246 6.84 -7.00 -29.70
N THR A 247 6.66 -7.05 -28.38
CA THR A 247 5.99 -6.00 -27.60
C THR A 247 6.75 -4.67 -27.66
N ILE A 248 8.10 -4.71 -27.61
CA ILE A 248 8.95 -3.51 -27.73
C ILE A 248 8.82 -2.90 -29.14
N GLN A 249 8.77 -3.73 -30.18
CA GLN A 249 8.54 -3.26 -31.56
C GLN A 249 7.15 -2.62 -31.74
N CYS A 250 6.11 -3.15 -31.09
CA CYS A 250 4.79 -2.50 -31.10
C CYS A 250 4.85 -1.11 -30.46
N LEU A 251 5.59 -1.00 -29.35
CA LEU A 251 5.70 0.22 -28.58
C LEU A 251 6.44 1.31 -29.36
N GLU A 252 7.41 0.93 -30.20
CA GLU A 252 8.15 1.84 -31.06
C GLU A 252 7.23 2.65 -31.98
N GLU A 253 6.21 2.03 -32.59
CA GLU A 253 5.23 2.73 -33.44
C GLU A 253 4.46 3.81 -32.65
N ILE A 254 4.04 3.50 -31.42
CA ILE A 254 3.30 4.43 -30.56
C ILE A 254 4.21 5.58 -30.11
N VAL A 255 5.46 5.28 -29.78
CA VAL A 255 6.47 6.27 -29.39
C VAL A 255 6.77 7.21 -30.58
N GLN A 256 6.97 6.67 -31.78
CA GLN A 256 7.19 7.47 -32.99
C GLN A 256 6.00 8.38 -33.29
N GLU A 257 4.77 7.89 -33.16
CA GLU A 257 3.57 8.73 -33.32
C GLU A 257 3.56 9.90 -32.32
N PHE A 258 3.92 9.65 -31.06
CA PHE A 258 4.01 10.70 -30.04
C PHE A 258 5.09 11.74 -30.34
N PHE A 259 6.25 11.32 -30.83
CA PHE A 259 7.38 12.18 -31.15
C PHE A 259 7.29 12.86 -32.52
N GLY A 260 6.39 12.41 -33.40
CA GLY A 260 6.13 13.05 -34.70
C GLY A 260 5.59 14.48 -34.60
N SER A 261 5.04 14.86 -33.44
CA SER A 261 4.66 16.25 -33.13
C SER A 261 5.74 16.94 -32.30
N SER A 262 6.16 18.15 -32.70
CA SER A 262 7.10 18.95 -31.90
C SER A 262 6.36 19.80 -30.87
N SER A 263 6.39 19.40 -29.59
CA SER A 263 5.91 20.23 -28.47
C SER A 263 6.93 20.28 -27.33
N ASN A 264 6.72 21.23 -26.40
CA ASN A 264 7.55 21.36 -25.20
C ASN A 264 7.55 20.07 -24.34
N LEU A 265 6.50 19.25 -24.42
CA LEU A 265 6.43 17.99 -23.70
C LEU A 265 7.46 16.99 -24.23
N GLN A 266 7.57 16.79 -25.55
CA GLN A 266 8.53 15.84 -26.14
C GLN A 266 9.97 16.21 -25.77
N ILE A 267 10.32 17.50 -25.86
CA ILE A 267 11.66 17.99 -25.49
C ILE A 267 11.95 17.65 -24.02
N THR A 268 10.97 17.88 -23.14
CA THR A 268 11.12 17.60 -21.70
C THR A 268 11.21 16.09 -21.43
N VAL A 269 10.46 15.25 -22.16
CA VAL A 269 10.55 13.78 -22.06
C VAL A 269 11.95 13.30 -22.42
N VAL A 270 12.55 13.79 -23.51
CA VAL A 270 13.92 13.45 -23.90
C VAL A 270 14.92 13.84 -22.81
N GLN A 271 14.77 15.03 -22.21
CA GLN A 271 15.63 15.44 -21.08
C GLN A 271 15.49 14.50 -19.87
N VAL A 272 14.27 14.15 -19.48
CA VAL A 272 14.01 13.22 -18.36
C VAL A 272 14.61 11.84 -18.62
N LEU A 273 14.51 11.34 -19.87
CA LEU A 273 15.12 10.07 -20.27
C LEU A 273 16.65 10.11 -20.15
N TRP A 274 17.30 11.19 -20.59
CA TRP A 274 18.74 11.37 -20.43
C TRP A 274 19.18 11.45 -18.97
N GLU A 275 18.43 12.15 -18.13
CA GLU A 275 18.73 12.24 -16.69
C GLU A 275 18.61 10.87 -16.00
N ARG A 276 17.59 10.08 -16.37
CA ARG A 276 17.41 8.71 -15.90
C ARG A 276 18.55 7.80 -16.37
N PHE A 277 18.96 7.93 -17.63
CA PHE A 277 20.07 7.17 -18.18
C PHE A 277 21.41 7.50 -17.49
N THR A 278 21.70 8.79 -17.34
CA THR A 278 22.97 9.29 -16.77
C THR A 278 23.07 9.13 -15.25
N GLY A 279 21.98 8.72 -14.58
CA GLY A 279 21.96 8.50 -13.14
C GLY A 279 21.87 9.79 -12.31
N LYS A 280 21.47 10.92 -12.90
CA LYS A 280 21.18 12.16 -12.17
C LYS A 280 19.99 12.00 -11.22
N ARG A 281 19.15 10.99 -11.45
CA ARG A 281 18.08 10.53 -10.56
C ARG A 281 18.33 9.06 -10.24
N GLU A 282 18.18 8.69 -8.98
CA GLU A 282 18.24 7.29 -8.57
C GLU A 282 17.15 6.48 -9.28
N THR A 283 17.54 5.36 -9.88
CA THR A 283 16.64 4.53 -10.67
C THR A 283 17.20 3.11 -10.75
N SER A 284 16.32 2.13 -10.94
CA SER A 284 16.73 0.73 -11.10
C SER A 284 17.47 0.52 -12.43
N GLY A 285 18.32 -0.52 -12.48
CA GLY A 285 19.04 -0.88 -13.71
C GLY A 285 18.11 -1.19 -14.89
N LEU A 286 16.91 -1.72 -14.63
CA LEU A 286 15.90 -2.00 -15.66
C LEU A 286 15.33 -0.70 -16.25
N HIS A 287 15.00 0.27 -15.41
CA HIS A 287 14.49 1.58 -15.84
C HIS A 287 15.56 2.37 -16.60
N ARG A 288 16.84 2.23 -16.24
CA ARG A 288 17.95 2.81 -17.01
C ARG A 288 18.05 2.23 -18.42
N ARG A 289 17.86 0.90 -18.58
CA ARG A 289 17.83 0.25 -19.90
C ARG A 289 16.60 0.67 -20.71
N ALA A 290 15.43 0.73 -20.08
CA ALA A 290 14.22 1.23 -20.72
C ALA A 290 14.41 2.66 -21.24
N ALA A 291 15.06 3.53 -20.46
CA ALA A 291 15.35 4.90 -20.89
C ALA A 291 16.18 4.97 -22.18
N VAL A 292 17.21 4.13 -22.32
CA VAL A 292 18.04 4.07 -23.55
C VAL A 292 17.24 3.58 -24.74
N LEU A 293 16.41 2.56 -24.56
CA LEU A 293 15.57 2.04 -25.63
C LEU A 293 14.53 3.06 -26.09
N LEU A 294 13.88 3.76 -25.15
CA LEU A 294 12.93 4.85 -25.45
C LEU A 294 13.60 6.01 -26.19
N LEU A 295 14.83 6.38 -25.80
CA LEU A 295 15.62 7.36 -26.56
C LEU A 295 15.92 6.88 -27.98
N GLY A 296 16.24 5.60 -28.15
CA GLY A 296 16.46 4.99 -29.45
C GLY A 296 15.20 5.02 -30.34
N MET A 297 14.04 4.69 -29.77
CA MET A 297 12.74 4.73 -30.47
C MET A 297 12.36 6.16 -30.85
N ALA A 298 12.61 7.15 -29.98
CA ALA A 298 12.30 8.55 -30.22
C ALA A 298 13.22 9.22 -31.26
N ALA A 299 14.38 8.62 -31.56
CA ALA A 299 15.39 9.17 -32.48
C ALA A 299 15.27 8.63 -33.92
N ARG A 300 14.37 7.67 -34.17
CA ARG A 300 14.08 7.14 -35.51
C ARG A 300 12.98 7.95 -36.18
#